data_AF-A0A090WGY8-F1
#
_entry.id   AF-A0A090WGY8-F1
#
_cell.length_a   1.000
_cell.length_b   1.000
_cell.length_c   1.000
_cell.angle_alpha   90.00
_cell.angle_beta   90.00
_cell.angle_gamma   90.00
#
_symmetry.space_group_name_H-M   'P 1'
#
loop_
_entity.id
_entity.type
_entity.pdbx_description
1 polymer ?
#
loop_
_entity_poly.entity_id
_entity_poly.type
_entity_poly.pdbx_seq_one_letter_code
_entity_poly.pdbx_strand_id
1 'polypeptide(L)'
;MVLADRGDGKPIGIYRHIGKKPIFAAGNSDGDLEMLHYTDANAHPSLKLYVHHTDETREWAYDRDSPIGELNKGLDEAMAKNWTIANMKNDWNTVFSFEK
;
A
#
# COMPACT_ATOMS: atom_id res chain seq x y z
N MET A 1 -18.77 -4.86 14.74
CA MET A 1 -17.63 -3.91 14.65
C MET A 1 -16.48 -4.63 13.96
N VAL A 2 -16.61 -4.90 12.66
CA VAL A 2 -15.57 -5.55 11.83
C VAL A 2 -15.77 -5.03 10.41
N LEU A 3 -15.26 -3.83 10.12
CA LEU A 3 -15.18 -3.28 8.76
C LEU A 3 -13.88 -2.50 8.54
N ALA A 4 -12.97 -2.39 9.52
CA ALA A 4 -11.88 -1.40 9.48
C ALA A 4 -10.77 -1.71 8.46
N ASP A 5 -10.62 -2.96 8.01
CA ASP A 5 -9.41 -3.39 7.30
C ASP A 5 -9.60 -3.72 5.81
N ARG A 6 -10.81 -3.53 5.24
CA ARG A 6 -11.07 -3.84 3.83
C ARG A 6 -11.80 -2.70 3.12
N GLY A 7 -11.24 -2.24 2.00
CA GLY A 7 -11.82 -1.20 1.14
C GLY A 7 -12.01 0.14 1.85
N ASP A 8 -13.19 0.72 1.69
CA ASP A 8 -13.61 2.01 2.27
C ASP A 8 -13.58 2.07 3.81
N GLY A 9 -13.46 0.93 4.47
CA GLY A 9 -13.32 0.81 5.91
C GLY A 9 -12.09 1.48 6.50
N LYS A 10 -10.95 1.45 5.79
CA LYS A 10 -9.68 2.00 6.29
C LYS A 10 -9.73 3.52 6.48
N PRO A 11 -10.14 4.34 5.48
CA PRO A 11 -10.34 5.78 5.67
C PRO A 11 -11.29 6.12 6.82
N ILE A 12 -12.41 5.37 6.94
CA ILE A 12 -13.39 5.58 8.02
C ILE A 12 -12.73 5.30 9.37
N GLY A 13 -11.95 4.22 9.48
CA GLY A 13 -11.19 3.87 10.68
C GLY A 13 -10.20 4.96 11.07
N ILE A 14 -9.41 5.45 10.12
CA ILE A 14 -8.44 6.54 10.34
C ILE A 14 -9.16 7.80 10.84
N TYR A 15 -10.22 8.24 10.15
CA TYR A 15 -10.95 9.44 10.54
C TYR A 15 -11.56 9.30 11.94
N ARG A 16 -12.18 8.16 12.26
CA ARG A 16 -12.84 7.96 13.56
C ARG A 16 -11.87 7.91 14.73
N HIS A 17 -10.69 7.31 14.57
CA HIS A 17 -9.75 7.08 15.68
C HIS A 17 -8.64 8.13 15.77
N ILE A 18 -8.20 8.69 14.63
CA ILE A 18 -7.10 9.66 14.56
C ILE A 18 -7.63 11.08 14.29
N GLY A 19 -8.75 11.21 13.57
CA GLY A 19 -9.37 12.51 13.29
C GLY A 19 -8.63 13.37 12.26
N LYS A 20 -7.62 12.81 11.59
CA LYS A 20 -6.76 13.55 10.64
C LYS A 20 -6.44 12.69 9.41
N LYS A 21 -6.34 13.35 8.25
CA LYS A 21 -5.75 12.76 7.05
C LYS A 21 -4.26 12.49 7.27
N PRO A 22 -3.76 11.29 6.98
CA PRO A 22 -2.33 11.01 7.11
C PRO A 22 -1.50 11.85 6.13
N ILE A 23 -0.25 12.13 6.49
CA ILE A 23 0.78 12.63 5.55
C ILE A 23 1.63 11.50 4.97
N PHE A 24 1.47 10.29 5.48
CA PHE A 24 2.13 9.09 4.98
C PHE A 24 1.20 7.90 5.15
N ALA A 25 1.08 7.10 4.10
CA ALA A 25 0.45 5.79 4.15
C ALA A 25 1.21 4.82 3.24
N ALA A 26 1.30 3.57 3.69
CA ALA A 26 1.87 2.48 2.93
C ALA A 26 0.84 1.34 2.83
N GLY A 27 0.73 0.74 1.65
CA GLY A 27 -0.10 -0.43 1.38
C GLY A 27 0.64 -1.44 0.49
N ASN A 28 0.01 -2.57 0.23
CA ASN A 28 0.55 -3.59 -0.68
C ASN A 28 -0.53 -4.27 -1.52
N SER A 29 -1.79 -3.83 -1.41
CA SER A 29 -2.93 -4.43 -2.11
C SER A 29 -3.97 -3.40 -2.56
N ASP A 30 -4.90 -3.82 -3.42
CA ASP A 30 -6.06 -3.03 -3.82
C ASP A 30 -6.96 -2.67 -2.63
N GLY A 31 -6.94 -3.48 -1.56
CA GLY A 31 -7.62 -3.17 -0.30
C GLY A 31 -7.04 -2.00 0.48
N ASP A 32 -5.93 -1.41 0.02
CA ASP A 32 -5.32 -0.19 0.56
C ASP A 32 -5.63 1.06 -0.27
N LEU A 33 -6.25 0.91 -1.45
CA LEU A 33 -6.40 1.99 -2.43
C LEU A 33 -7.12 3.21 -1.84
N GLU A 34 -8.24 3.00 -1.14
CA GLU A 34 -9.00 4.07 -0.53
C GLU A 34 -8.23 4.78 0.60
N MET A 35 -7.39 4.05 1.34
CA MET A 35 -6.51 4.63 2.35
C MET A 35 -5.45 5.54 1.72
N LEU A 36 -4.84 5.09 0.61
CA LEU A 36 -3.87 5.91 -0.11
C LEU A 36 -4.53 7.12 -0.76
N HIS A 37 -5.75 6.99 -1.30
CA HIS A 37 -6.55 8.14 -1.76
C HIS A 37 -6.83 9.13 -0.64
N TYR A 38 -7.21 8.65 0.55
CA TYR A 38 -7.49 9.52 1.69
C TYR A 38 -6.26 10.32 2.12
N THR A 39 -5.08 9.69 2.05
CA THR A 39 -3.77 10.30 2.30
C THR A 39 -3.36 11.28 1.20
N ASP A 40 -3.65 10.96 -0.07
CA ASP A 40 -3.37 11.80 -1.24
C ASP A 40 -4.23 13.06 -1.27
N ALA A 41 -5.46 12.97 -0.76
CA ALA A 41 -6.37 14.11 -0.60
C ALA A 41 -5.99 15.05 0.56
N ASN A 42 -4.80 14.94 1.13
CA ASN A 42 -4.30 15.84 2.16
C ASN A 42 -3.95 17.22 1.55
N ALA A 43 -4.18 18.29 2.30
CA ALA A 43 -3.79 19.64 1.89
C ALA A 43 -2.28 19.89 2.04
N HIS A 44 -1.61 19.09 2.87
CA HIS A 44 -0.15 19.12 3.04
C HIS A 44 0.52 18.11 2.12
N PRO A 45 1.83 18.31 1.79
CA PRO A 45 2.61 17.28 1.12
C PRO A 45 2.48 15.93 1.81
N SER A 46 2.13 14.90 1.05
CA SER A 46 1.92 13.55 1.55
C SER A 46 2.60 12.49 0.68
N LEU A 47 3.08 11.43 1.32
CA LEU A 47 3.72 10.29 0.67
C LEU A 47 2.77 9.09 0.65
N LYS A 48 2.60 8.51 -0.54
CA LYS A 48 1.82 7.30 -0.77
C LYS A 48 2.78 6.25 -1.29
N LEU A 49 2.84 5.12 -0.60
CA LEU A 49 3.75 4.04 -0.92
C LEU A 49 2.97 2.74 -1.15
N TYR A 50 3.21 2.09 -2.28
CA TYR A 50 2.91 0.68 -2.44
C TYR A 50 4.19 -0.15 -2.31
N VAL A 51 4.12 -1.26 -1.59
CA VAL A 51 5.13 -2.33 -1.65
C VAL A 51 4.70 -3.32 -2.73
N HIS A 52 5.53 -3.49 -3.75
CA HIS A 52 5.30 -4.44 -4.83
C HIS A 52 6.17 -5.68 -4.63
N HIS A 53 5.49 -6.77 -4.25
CA HIS A 53 6.06 -8.10 -4.05
C HIS A 53 6.50 -8.69 -5.39
N THR A 54 7.77 -8.48 -5.70
CA THR A 54 8.37 -8.77 -7.02
C THR A 54 9.53 -9.77 -6.92
N ASP A 55 9.79 -10.29 -5.72
CA ASP A 55 10.96 -11.11 -5.44
C ASP A 55 10.56 -12.53 -5.11
N GLU A 56 10.50 -13.38 -6.12
CA GLU A 56 10.19 -14.81 -5.99
C GLU A 56 11.31 -15.64 -5.34
N THR A 57 12.50 -15.07 -5.15
CA THR A 57 13.68 -15.80 -4.64
C THR A 57 13.83 -15.60 -3.14
N ARG A 58 13.70 -14.36 -2.67
CA ARG A 58 13.84 -13.98 -1.26
C ARG A 58 12.50 -13.88 -0.56
N GLU A 59 11.40 -13.71 -1.29
CA GLU A 59 10.04 -13.65 -0.77
C GLU A 59 9.07 -14.29 -1.78
N TRP A 60 7.90 -13.70 -1.99
CA TRP A 60 6.93 -14.11 -2.98
C TRP A 60 6.85 -13.05 -4.08
N ALA A 61 6.56 -13.47 -5.30
CA ALA A 61 6.19 -12.57 -6.40
C ALA A 61 4.70 -12.74 -6.68
N TYR A 62 3.92 -11.67 -6.46
CA TYR A 62 2.49 -11.66 -6.71
C TYR A 62 1.96 -10.24 -6.89
N ASP A 63 0.99 -10.08 -7.78
CA ASP A 63 0.31 -8.81 -8.06
C ASP A 63 -1.16 -9.02 -8.47
N ARG A 64 -1.49 -9.05 -9.77
CA ARG A 64 -2.84 -8.92 -10.32
C ARG A 64 -3.68 -10.19 -10.26
N ASP A 65 -3.03 -11.34 -10.34
CA ASP A 65 -3.72 -12.64 -10.36
C ASP A 65 -3.72 -13.32 -8.99
N SER A 66 -3.31 -12.60 -7.93
CA SER A 66 -3.19 -13.18 -6.60
C SER A 66 -4.55 -13.27 -5.90
N PRO A 67 -4.95 -14.45 -5.38
CA PRO A 67 -6.17 -14.59 -4.59
C PRO A 67 -6.08 -13.91 -3.21
N ILE A 68 -4.86 -13.56 -2.76
CA ILE A 68 -4.59 -12.88 -1.49
C ILE A 68 -3.64 -11.72 -1.76
N GLY A 69 -4.00 -10.51 -1.33
CA GLY A 69 -3.15 -9.34 -1.52
C GLY A 69 -3.06 -8.92 -2.99
N GLU A 70 -4.12 -9.14 -3.78
CA GLU A 70 -4.21 -8.65 -5.16
C GLU A 70 -3.83 -7.17 -5.22
N LEU A 71 -2.86 -6.82 -6.06
CA LEU A 71 -2.42 -5.46 -6.32
C LEU A 71 -2.52 -5.20 -7.82
N ASN A 72 -3.66 -4.67 -8.23
CA ASN A 72 -4.08 -4.55 -9.61
C ASN A 72 -4.47 -3.10 -9.91
N LYS A 73 -5.65 -2.66 -9.42
CA LYS A 73 -6.12 -1.29 -9.58
C LYS A 73 -5.24 -0.29 -8.84
N GLY A 74 -4.77 -0.66 -7.66
CA GLY A 74 -3.87 0.15 -6.87
C GLY A 74 -2.53 0.39 -7.57
N LEU A 75 -2.03 -0.61 -8.31
CA LEU A 75 -0.81 -0.48 -9.10
C LEU A 75 -1.00 0.49 -10.28
N ASP A 76 -2.10 0.35 -11.01
CA ASP A 76 -2.45 1.25 -12.13
C ASP A 76 -2.61 2.70 -11.65
N GLU A 77 -3.33 2.91 -10.56
CA GLU A 77 -3.52 4.23 -9.97
C GLU A 77 -2.19 4.83 -9.51
N ALA A 78 -1.34 4.04 -8.86
CA ALA A 78 -0.05 4.50 -8.37
C ALA A 78 0.85 4.97 -9.52
N MET A 79 0.89 4.23 -10.63
CA MET A 79 1.60 4.66 -11.84
C MET A 79 0.99 5.93 -12.44
N ALA A 80 -0.33 6.00 -12.54
CA ALA A 80 -1.02 7.15 -13.12
C ALA A 80 -0.84 8.45 -12.29
N LYS A 81 -0.83 8.33 -10.95
CA LYS A 81 -0.66 9.45 -10.01
C LYS A 81 0.78 9.68 -9.57
N ASN A 82 1.73 8.92 -10.10
CA ASN A 82 3.14 8.97 -9.70
C ASN A 82 3.32 8.79 -8.17
N TRP A 83 2.54 7.89 -7.57
CA TRP A 83 2.78 7.43 -6.21
C TRP A 83 4.01 6.54 -6.17
N THR A 84 4.66 6.45 -5.00
CA THR A 84 5.88 5.66 -4.86
C THR A 84 5.53 4.18 -4.86
N ILE A 85 6.26 3.39 -5.65
CA ILE A 85 6.17 1.93 -5.68
C ILE A 85 7.55 1.39 -5.32
N ALA A 86 7.66 0.68 -4.21
CA ALA A 86 8.88 -0.03 -3.84
C ALA A 86 8.87 -1.42 -4.48
N ASN A 87 9.81 -1.68 -5.38
CA ASN A 87 10.03 -2.98 -5.98
C ASN A 87 10.93 -3.81 -5.04
N MET A 88 10.37 -4.80 -4.35
CA MET A 88 11.11 -5.59 -3.36
C MET A 88 12.40 -6.22 -3.92
N LYS A 89 12.38 -6.70 -5.17
CA LYS A 89 13.54 -7.34 -5.79
C LYS A 89 14.70 -6.38 -6.02
N ASN A 90 14.39 -5.20 -6.55
CA ASN A 90 15.39 -4.25 -7.02
C ASN A 90 15.78 -3.21 -5.96
N ASP A 91 14.87 -2.85 -5.05
CA ASP A 91 15.06 -1.71 -4.16
C ASP A 91 15.54 -2.13 -2.76
N TRP A 92 15.33 -3.38 -2.35
CA TRP A 92 15.65 -3.85 -1.01
C TRP A 92 16.92 -4.71 -1.00
N ASN A 93 17.91 -4.27 -0.23
CA ASN A 93 19.16 -5.04 -0.02
C ASN A 93 18.94 -6.30 0.83
N THR A 94 18.00 -6.26 1.77
CA THR A 94 17.71 -7.34 2.71
C THR A 94 16.20 -7.40 2.94
N VAL A 95 15.62 -8.60 2.85
CA VAL A 95 14.17 -8.80 3.08
C VAL A 95 13.93 -9.16 4.55
N PHE A 96 14.68 -10.12 5.09
CA PHE A 96 14.55 -10.54 6.48
C PHE A 96 15.77 -10.20 7.33
N SER A 97 15.53 -9.61 8.50
CA SER A 97 16.62 -9.13 9.39
C SER A 97 17.55 -10.22 9.92
N PHE A 98 17.13 -11.49 9.87
CA PHE A 98 17.88 -12.65 10.34
C PHE A 98 18.81 -13.26 9.28
N GLU A 99 18.77 -12.82 8.02
CA GLU A 99 19.60 -13.34 6.92
C GLU A 99 21.04 -12.78 6.91
N LYS A 100 21.60 -12.52 8.10
CA LYS A 100 22.97 -12.00 8.26
C LYS A 100 24.00 -13.11 8.42
#